data_AF-A0A7R9QYN0-F1
#
_entry.id   AF-A0A7R9QYN0-F1
#
_cell.length_a   1.000
_cell.length_b   1.000
_cell.length_c   1.000
_cell.angle_alpha   90.00
_cell.angle_beta   90.00
_cell.angle_gamma   90.00
#
_symmetry.space_group_name_H-M   'P 1'
#
loop_
_entity.id
_entity.type
_entity.pdbx_description
1 polymer ?
#
loop_
_entity_poly.entity_id
_entity_poly.type
_entity_poly.pdbx_seq_one_letter_code
_entity_poly.pdbx_strand_id
1 'polypeptide(L)'
;MNMMGTGSSIEGHLRDQAIEKYIGSAMSSHALGDEQYLDILGQEFNCMTPENAMKWGLLETSEGQYNWTTADTMVEFAQTHDMKIRGHTFLWHNELPSYVSALDGKTAELEEVVTNHINTVAAHYKGKIYAWDVVNEVLNEDGSGNKLRDSIFSRTLGSGFIEEAFRTAHAADPNA
;
A
#
# COMPACT_ATOMS: atom_id res chain seq x y z
N MET A 1 32.23 43.87 3.18
CA MET A 1 32.56 42.62 3.89
C MET A 1 31.39 41.68 3.64
N ASN A 2 31.45 40.92 2.55
CA ASN A 2 30.39 39.96 2.19
C ASN A 2 30.62 38.68 2.97
N MET A 3 29.74 38.38 3.93
CA MET A 3 29.62 37.03 4.47
C MET A 3 28.84 36.19 3.45
N MET A 4 29.56 35.52 2.55
CA MET A 4 29.03 34.33 1.88
C MET A 4 29.04 33.23 2.92
N GLY A 5 27.86 32.89 3.47
CA GLY A 5 27.69 31.64 4.19
C GLY A 5 27.92 30.50 3.20
N THR A 6 29.02 29.77 3.38
CA THR A 6 29.23 28.49 2.72
C THR A 6 28.18 27.53 3.28
N GLY A 7 27.08 27.33 2.54
CA GLY A 7 26.18 26.22 2.82
C GLY A 7 27.01 24.95 2.71
N SER A 8 27.25 24.28 3.84
CA SER A 8 27.85 22.95 3.80
C SER A 8 26.89 22.07 3.02
N SER A 9 27.32 21.52 1.89
CA SER A 9 26.67 20.34 1.33
C SER A 9 26.62 19.30 2.45
N ILE A 10 25.42 18.84 2.79
CA ILE A 10 25.28 17.70 3.69
C ILE A 10 25.74 16.50 2.87
N GLU A 11 26.95 16.01 3.13
CA GLU A 11 27.45 14.77 2.54
C GLU A 11 26.63 13.60 3.07
N GLY A 12 26.33 12.61 2.21
CA GLY A 12 25.57 11.40 2.56
C GLY A 12 24.30 11.22 1.75
N HIS A 13 23.62 10.09 1.97
CA HIS A 13 22.38 9.75 1.28
C HIS A 13 21.17 10.43 1.94
N LEU A 14 20.06 10.57 1.22
CA LEU A 14 18.81 11.17 1.73
C LEU A 14 18.33 10.49 3.02
N ARG A 15 18.40 9.16 3.09
CA ARG A 15 18.04 8.37 4.28
C ARG A 15 18.86 8.73 5.52
N ASP A 16 20.12 9.16 5.35
CA ASP A 16 21.02 9.50 6.46
C ASP A 16 20.66 10.85 7.09
N GLN A 17 19.93 11.69 6.36
CA GLN A 17 19.50 13.00 6.81
C GLN A 17 18.18 12.96 7.61
N ALA A 18 17.48 11.83 7.60
CA ALA A 18 16.20 11.66 8.28
C ALA A 18 16.36 10.97 9.63
N ILE A 19 16.73 11.76 10.63
CA ILE A 19 16.80 11.29 12.03
C ILE A 19 15.37 11.05 12.53
N GLU A 20 15.12 9.86 13.09
CA GLU A 20 13.82 9.40 13.63
C GLU A 20 12.65 9.34 12.63
N LYS A 21 12.92 9.49 11.33
CA LYS A 21 11.91 9.42 10.27
C LYS A 21 12.37 8.52 9.15
N TYR A 22 11.40 8.07 8.35
CA TYR A 22 11.69 7.40 7.11
C TYR A 22 11.64 8.38 5.93
N ILE A 23 12.55 8.23 4.98
CA ILE A 23 12.49 8.82 3.64
C ILE A 23 12.13 7.68 2.70
N GLY A 24 10.90 7.76 2.20
CA GLY A 24 10.32 6.71 1.38
C GLY A 24 10.15 7.09 -0.08
N SER A 25 10.11 6.08 -0.94
CA SER A 25 9.75 6.22 -2.36
C SER A 25 8.76 5.12 -2.77
N ALA A 26 7.89 5.43 -3.73
CA ALA A 26 7.07 4.43 -4.38
C ALA A 26 7.91 3.71 -5.45
N MET A 27 7.82 2.38 -5.49
CA MET A 27 8.55 1.55 -6.45
C MET A 27 7.62 1.05 -7.56
N SER A 28 7.92 1.45 -8.80
CA SER A 28 7.19 0.96 -9.98
C SER A 28 7.69 -0.42 -10.41
N SER A 29 6.80 -1.31 -10.82
CA SER A 29 7.19 -2.63 -11.35
C SER A 29 7.98 -2.56 -12.64
N HIS A 30 7.82 -1.47 -13.40
CA HIS A 30 8.60 -1.23 -14.61
C HIS A 30 10.08 -0.99 -14.34
N ALA A 31 10.44 -0.65 -13.09
CA ALA A 31 11.82 -0.35 -12.71
C ALA A 31 12.60 -1.57 -12.18
N LEU A 32 11.98 -2.75 -12.08
CA LEU A 32 12.63 -3.97 -11.58
C LEU A 32 13.81 -4.45 -12.43
N GLY A 33 13.96 -3.97 -13.65
CA GLY A 33 15.10 -4.24 -14.53
C GLY A 33 16.01 -3.03 -14.78
N ASP A 34 15.79 -1.91 -14.09
CA ASP A 34 16.58 -0.68 -14.24
C ASP A 34 17.60 -0.60 -13.11
N GLU A 35 18.83 -1.03 -13.37
CA GLU A 35 19.91 -1.05 -12.38
C GLU A 35 20.19 0.34 -11.79
N GLN A 36 20.13 1.41 -12.61
CA GLN A 36 20.37 2.76 -12.12
C GLN A 36 19.27 3.20 -11.15
N TYR A 37 18.01 2.91 -11.48
CA TYR A 37 16.89 3.20 -10.58
C TYR A 37 17.02 2.42 -9.27
N LEU A 38 17.33 1.12 -9.33
CA LEU A 38 17.45 0.26 -8.16
C LEU A 38 18.62 0.68 -7.27
N ASP A 39 19.75 1.08 -7.85
CA ASP A 39 20.89 1.62 -7.11
C ASP A 39 20.51 2.90 -6.36
N ILE A 40 19.86 3.85 -7.04
CA ILE A 40 19.43 5.10 -6.40
C ILE A 40 18.40 4.80 -5.29
N LEU A 41 17.40 3.98 -5.57
CA LEU A 41 16.39 3.60 -4.57
C LEU A 41 17.07 2.96 -3.35
N GLY A 42 17.93 1.97 -3.63
CA GLY A 42 18.69 1.15 -2.70
C GLY A 42 19.75 1.89 -1.89
N GLN A 43 20.19 3.08 -2.32
CA GLN A 43 21.12 3.97 -1.59
C GLN A 43 20.42 5.15 -0.91
N GLU A 44 19.34 5.70 -1.48
CA GLU A 44 18.78 6.96 -1.00
C GLU A 44 17.60 6.81 -0.02
N PHE A 45 16.83 5.72 -0.09
CA PHE A 45 15.57 5.58 0.68
C PHE A 45 15.58 4.45 1.72
N ASN A 46 14.98 4.65 2.89
CA ASN A 46 14.87 3.62 3.93
C ASN A 46 13.41 3.13 4.16
N CYS A 47 12.52 3.49 3.25
CA CYS A 47 11.15 2.99 3.20
C CYS A 47 10.68 2.88 1.75
N MET A 48 9.87 1.88 1.44
CA MET A 48 9.37 1.61 0.09
C MET A 48 7.89 1.27 0.12
N THR A 49 7.15 1.78 -0.87
CA THR A 49 5.75 1.42 -1.12
C THR A 49 5.65 0.80 -2.52
N PRO A 50 5.19 -0.44 -2.69
CA PRO A 50 4.89 -0.98 -4.02
C PRO A 50 3.81 -0.12 -4.69
N GLU A 51 4.13 0.52 -5.81
CA GLU A 51 3.27 1.55 -6.40
C GLU A 51 1.90 1.00 -6.82
N ASN A 52 1.91 -0.19 -7.43
CA ASN A 52 0.72 -0.85 -7.97
C ASN A 52 0.63 -2.34 -7.62
N ALA A 53 1.76 -3.01 -7.41
CA ALA A 53 1.82 -4.48 -7.34
C ALA A 53 1.02 -5.10 -6.18
N MET A 54 0.68 -4.33 -5.14
CA MET A 54 -0.15 -4.76 -4.02
C MET A 54 -1.61 -4.31 -4.10
N LYS A 55 -2.01 -3.57 -5.14
CA LYS A 55 -3.42 -3.18 -5.35
C LYS A 55 -4.24 -4.40 -5.74
N TRP A 56 -5.48 -4.50 -5.23
CA TRP A 56 -6.34 -5.67 -5.37
C TRP A 56 -6.45 -6.16 -6.82
N GLY A 57 -6.75 -5.28 -7.78
CA GLY A 57 -6.95 -5.66 -9.17
C GLY A 57 -5.72 -6.27 -9.87
N LEU A 58 -4.51 -6.04 -9.36
CA LEU A 58 -3.27 -6.65 -9.87
C LEU A 58 -2.83 -7.85 -9.04
N LEU A 59 -3.03 -7.78 -7.73
CA LEU A 59 -2.63 -8.83 -6.80
C LEU A 59 -3.53 -10.06 -6.88
N GLU A 60 -4.84 -9.87 -7.11
CA GLU A 60 -5.84 -10.93 -7.17
C GLU A 60 -6.85 -10.66 -8.30
N THR A 61 -6.50 -11.11 -9.51
CA THR A 61 -7.30 -10.86 -10.73
C THR A 61 -8.58 -11.70 -10.81
N SER A 62 -8.62 -12.84 -10.11
CA SER A 62 -9.76 -13.73 -9.95
C SER A 62 -9.79 -14.24 -8.52
N GLU A 63 -10.98 -14.47 -7.97
CA GLU A 63 -11.16 -14.85 -6.57
C GLU A 63 -10.28 -16.06 -6.19
N GLY A 64 -9.44 -15.88 -5.17
CA GLY A 64 -8.49 -16.89 -4.69
C GLY A 64 -7.28 -17.14 -5.58
N GLN A 65 -7.10 -16.41 -6.68
CA GLN A 65 -5.98 -16.53 -7.61
C GLN A 65 -5.06 -15.31 -7.52
N TYR A 66 -4.08 -15.41 -6.61
CA TYR A 66 -3.13 -14.35 -6.34
C TYR A 66 -1.87 -14.42 -7.21
N ASN A 67 -1.40 -13.27 -7.68
CA ASN A 67 -0.11 -13.13 -8.34
C ASN A 67 0.88 -12.39 -7.43
N TRP A 68 1.62 -13.16 -6.63
CA TRP A 68 2.57 -12.61 -5.66
C TRP A 68 3.89 -12.14 -6.28
N THR A 69 4.24 -12.66 -7.46
CA THR A 69 5.60 -12.56 -8.06
C THR A 69 6.19 -11.16 -8.00
N THR A 70 5.48 -10.16 -8.52
CA THR A 70 5.99 -8.78 -8.63
C THR A 70 6.12 -8.13 -7.26
N ALA A 71 5.10 -8.27 -6.40
CA ALA A 71 5.10 -7.67 -5.08
C ALA A 71 6.12 -8.36 -4.14
N ASP A 72 6.27 -9.68 -4.22
CA ASP A 72 7.29 -10.44 -3.49
C ASP A 72 8.70 -9.98 -3.89
N THR A 73 8.96 -9.82 -5.19
CA THR A 73 10.26 -9.31 -5.67
C THR A 73 10.57 -7.92 -5.10
N MET A 74 9.58 -7.03 -5.02
CA MET A 74 9.76 -5.70 -4.43
C MET A 74 9.98 -5.76 -2.92
N VAL A 75 9.26 -6.64 -2.22
CA VAL A 75 9.43 -6.87 -0.77
C VAL A 75 10.82 -7.42 -0.48
N GLU A 76 11.30 -8.38 -1.26
CA GLU A 76 12.66 -8.91 -1.16
C GLU A 76 13.70 -7.82 -1.38
N PHE A 77 13.56 -7.01 -2.43
CA PHE A 77 14.43 -5.85 -2.66
C PHE A 77 14.47 -4.95 -1.42
N ALA A 78 13.31 -4.52 -0.91
CA ALA A 78 13.25 -3.65 0.26
C ALA A 78 13.92 -4.29 1.50
N GLN A 79 13.73 -5.58 1.73
CA GLN A 79 14.38 -6.30 2.83
C GLN A 79 15.90 -6.38 2.66
N THR A 80 16.41 -6.63 1.46
CA THR A 80 17.86 -6.67 1.20
C THR A 80 18.55 -5.31 1.38
N HIS A 81 17.79 -4.21 1.29
CA HIS A 81 18.28 -2.84 1.48
C HIS A 81 17.87 -2.23 2.83
N ASP A 82 17.46 -3.04 3.81
CA ASP A 82 17.05 -2.64 5.16
C ASP A 82 15.94 -1.57 5.18
N MET A 83 15.06 -1.58 4.17
CA MET A 83 13.95 -0.66 4.06
C MET A 83 12.72 -1.16 4.84
N LYS A 84 11.97 -0.23 5.43
CA LYS A 84 10.59 -0.50 5.83
C LYS A 84 9.69 -0.59 4.61
N ILE A 85 8.63 -1.39 4.69
CA ILE A 85 7.66 -1.51 3.62
C ILE A 85 6.31 -0.96 4.08
N ARG A 86 5.71 -0.07 3.30
CA ARG A 86 4.31 0.30 3.46
C ARG A 86 3.49 -0.48 2.43
N GLY A 87 2.59 -1.34 2.91
CA GLY A 87 1.66 -2.05 2.06
C GLY A 87 0.56 -1.10 1.57
N HIS A 88 0.34 -1.06 0.26
CA HIS A 88 -0.62 -0.16 -0.37
C HIS A 88 -1.36 -0.93 -1.49
N THR A 89 -2.61 -1.33 -1.31
CA THR A 89 -3.57 -1.10 -0.20
C THR A 89 -4.57 -2.26 -0.22
N PHE A 90 -5.23 -2.57 0.91
CA PHE A 90 -6.25 -3.64 0.90
C PHE A 90 -7.51 -3.20 0.14
N LEU A 91 -8.15 -2.11 0.59
CA LEU A 91 -9.42 -1.65 0.01
C LEU A 91 -9.23 -0.29 -0.64
N TRP A 92 -9.51 -0.21 -1.94
CA TRP A 92 -9.58 1.04 -2.69
C TRP A 92 -10.70 0.97 -3.73
N HIS A 93 -11.38 2.09 -3.94
CA HIS A 93 -12.50 2.15 -4.88
C HIS A 93 -12.06 2.03 -6.35
N ASN A 94 -10.80 2.33 -6.63
CA ASN A 94 -10.20 2.23 -7.95
C ASN A 94 -9.37 0.93 -8.07
N GLU A 95 -9.17 0.44 -9.29
CA GLU A 95 -8.40 -0.78 -9.58
C GLU A 95 -8.90 -2.04 -8.82
N LEU A 96 -10.21 -2.26 -8.82
CA LEU A 96 -10.83 -3.49 -8.31
C LEU A 96 -10.90 -4.56 -9.41
N PRO A 97 -10.75 -5.85 -9.05
CA PRO A 97 -11.00 -6.92 -10.00
C PRO A 97 -12.49 -7.01 -10.36
N SER A 98 -12.78 -7.52 -11.55
CA SER A 98 -14.15 -7.53 -12.10
C SER A 98 -15.12 -8.38 -11.29
N TYR A 99 -14.64 -9.45 -10.64
CA TYR A 99 -15.48 -10.30 -9.80
C TYR A 99 -15.96 -9.55 -8.54
N VAL A 100 -15.13 -8.70 -7.93
CA VAL A 100 -15.54 -7.83 -6.80
C VAL A 100 -16.60 -6.85 -7.28
N SER A 101 -16.38 -6.20 -8.43
CA SER A 101 -17.33 -5.25 -9.00
C SER A 101 -18.72 -5.87 -9.27
N ALA A 102 -18.80 -7.19 -9.50
CA ALA A 102 -20.04 -7.93 -9.72
C ALA A 102 -20.81 -8.29 -8.44
N LEU A 103 -20.33 -7.86 -7.27
CA LEU A 103 -20.95 -8.07 -5.95
C LEU A 103 -21.74 -6.86 -5.46
N ASP A 104 -21.99 -5.84 -6.30
CA ASP A 104 -22.78 -4.67 -5.90
C ASP A 104 -24.18 -5.10 -5.43
N GLY A 105 -24.55 -4.67 -4.21
CA GLY A 105 -25.79 -5.06 -3.53
C GLY A 105 -25.81 -6.47 -2.92
N LYS A 106 -24.71 -7.22 -2.98
CA LYS A 106 -24.57 -8.55 -2.37
C LYS A 106 -23.75 -8.47 -1.08
N THR A 107 -24.40 -8.04 0.00
CA THR A 107 -23.72 -7.71 1.27
C THR A 107 -22.93 -8.88 1.84
N ALA A 108 -23.53 -10.06 2.01
CA ALA A 108 -22.85 -11.19 2.65
C ALA A 108 -21.64 -11.67 1.84
N GLU A 109 -21.79 -11.75 0.51
CA GLU A 109 -20.73 -12.18 -0.40
C GLU A 109 -19.58 -11.17 -0.44
N LEU A 110 -19.89 -9.85 -0.45
CA LEU A 110 -18.84 -8.84 -0.44
C LEU A 110 -18.12 -8.78 0.91
N GLU A 111 -18.82 -8.98 2.04
CA GLU A 111 -18.20 -9.09 3.37
C GLU A 111 -17.22 -10.26 3.43
N GLU A 112 -17.61 -11.43 2.92
CA GLU A 112 -16.75 -12.62 2.87
C GLU A 112 -15.51 -12.36 2.00
N VAL A 113 -15.69 -11.81 0.80
CA VAL A 113 -14.59 -11.53 -0.14
C VAL A 113 -13.62 -10.49 0.42
N VAL A 114 -14.10 -9.41 1.03
CA VAL A 114 -13.26 -8.40 1.70
C VAL A 114 -12.46 -9.01 2.85
N THR A 115 -13.13 -9.80 3.69
CA THR A 115 -12.49 -10.44 4.85
C THR A 115 -11.42 -11.42 4.41
N ASN A 116 -11.71 -12.27 3.41
CA ASN A 116 -10.73 -13.22 2.87
C ASN A 116 -9.55 -12.51 2.22
N HIS A 117 -9.77 -11.43 1.46
CA HIS A 117 -8.70 -10.68 0.82
C HIS A 117 -7.73 -10.09 1.86
N ILE A 118 -8.25 -9.36 2.86
CA ILE A 118 -7.43 -8.78 3.93
C ILE A 118 -6.65 -9.87 4.66
N ASN A 119 -7.31 -10.94 5.08
CA ASN A 119 -6.66 -12.02 5.82
C ASN A 119 -5.57 -12.72 5.00
N THR A 120 -5.83 -12.99 3.72
CA THR A 120 -4.89 -13.72 2.85
C THR A 120 -3.65 -12.87 2.58
N VAL A 121 -3.83 -11.61 2.19
CA VAL A 121 -2.71 -10.71 1.88
C VAL A 121 -1.92 -10.36 3.15
N ALA A 122 -2.59 -10.07 4.27
CA ALA A 122 -1.91 -9.81 5.55
C ALA A 122 -1.15 -11.04 6.05
N ALA A 123 -1.71 -12.25 5.92
CA ALA A 123 -1.03 -13.48 6.30
C ALA A 123 0.22 -13.75 5.44
N HIS A 124 0.14 -13.51 4.13
CA HIS A 124 1.27 -13.71 3.20
C HIS A 124 2.46 -12.78 3.52
N TYR A 125 2.19 -11.53 3.87
CA TYR A 125 3.23 -10.55 4.19
C TYR A 125 3.49 -10.34 5.68
N LYS A 126 2.96 -11.22 6.54
CA LYS A 126 3.03 -11.08 8.00
C LYS A 126 4.46 -10.86 8.49
N GLY A 127 4.67 -9.81 9.28
CA GLY A 127 5.97 -9.43 9.84
C GLY A 127 6.98 -8.84 8.83
N LYS A 128 6.59 -8.67 7.56
CA LYS A 128 7.42 -7.99 6.54
C LYS A 128 7.01 -6.52 6.33
N ILE A 129 5.76 -6.19 6.65
CA ILE A 129 5.18 -4.86 6.44
C ILE A 129 5.25 -4.06 7.72
N TYR A 130 5.66 -2.80 7.61
CA TYR A 130 5.73 -1.86 8.74
C TYR A 130 4.41 -1.11 8.96
N ALA A 131 3.68 -0.84 7.88
CA ALA A 131 2.39 -0.15 7.91
C ALA A 131 1.52 -0.56 6.72
N TRP A 132 0.22 -0.73 6.93
CA TRP A 132 -0.75 -0.89 5.83
C TRP A 132 -1.62 0.35 5.64
N ASP A 133 -1.77 0.76 4.39
CA ASP A 133 -2.94 1.54 3.97
C ASP A 133 -4.12 0.55 3.88
N VAL A 134 -4.98 0.53 4.91
CA VAL A 134 -6.07 -0.47 5.02
C VAL A 134 -7.25 -0.11 4.12
N VAL A 135 -7.72 1.14 4.21
CA VAL A 135 -8.78 1.68 3.35
C VAL A 135 -8.29 2.99 2.74
N ASN A 136 -8.17 3.02 1.42
CA ASN A 136 -7.65 4.17 0.68
C ASN A 136 -8.78 5.05 0.11
N GLU A 137 -8.59 6.38 0.20
CA GLU A 137 -9.41 7.42 -0.45
C GLU A 137 -10.94 7.29 -0.25
N VAL A 138 -11.36 6.90 0.96
CA VAL A 138 -12.77 6.62 1.29
C VAL A 138 -13.65 7.87 1.35
N LEU A 139 -13.06 9.05 1.49
CA LEU A 139 -13.80 10.31 1.57
C LEU A 139 -14.11 10.86 0.19
N ASN A 140 -15.30 11.45 0.04
CA ASN A 140 -15.68 12.17 -1.18
C ASN A 140 -15.06 13.58 -1.19
N GLU A 141 -14.79 14.10 -2.37
CA GLU A 141 -14.07 15.37 -2.58
C GLU A 141 -14.88 16.38 -3.41
N ASP A 142 -16.08 16.00 -3.86
CA ASP A 142 -16.91 16.79 -4.78
C ASP A 142 -17.65 17.98 -4.12
N GLY A 143 -17.50 18.18 -2.81
CA GLY A 143 -18.17 19.25 -2.06
C GLY A 143 -19.68 19.05 -1.87
N SER A 144 -20.24 17.89 -2.21
CA SER A 144 -21.67 17.56 -2.09
C SER A 144 -22.18 17.41 -0.65
N GLY A 145 -21.27 17.35 0.33
CA GLY A 145 -21.59 17.07 1.74
C GLY A 145 -21.73 15.58 2.06
N ASN A 146 -21.72 14.70 1.06
CA ASN A 146 -21.50 13.26 1.29
C ASN A 146 -20.10 13.05 1.84
N LYS A 147 -20.01 12.42 3.02
CA LYS A 147 -18.71 12.18 3.67
C LYS A 147 -17.96 11.02 3.05
N LEU A 148 -18.67 9.99 2.60
CA LEU A 148 -18.08 8.81 1.97
C LEU A 148 -18.22 8.90 0.45
N ARG A 149 -17.16 8.48 -0.24
CA ARG A 149 -17.13 8.31 -1.69
C ARG A 149 -18.15 7.24 -2.11
N ASP A 150 -18.80 7.46 -3.24
CA ASP A 150 -19.65 6.43 -3.86
C ASP A 150 -18.77 5.32 -4.45
N SER A 151 -18.82 4.14 -3.83
CA SER A 151 -18.04 2.96 -4.18
C SER A 151 -18.87 1.71 -3.91
N ILE A 152 -18.49 0.58 -4.49
CA ILE A 152 -19.16 -0.69 -4.18
C ILE A 152 -19.19 -0.98 -2.67
N PHE A 153 -18.12 -0.66 -1.94
CA PHE A 153 -18.03 -0.83 -0.50
C PHE A 153 -19.05 0.03 0.25
N SER A 154 -19.10 1.34 -0.01
CA SER A 154 -20.03 2.23 0.69
C SER A 154 -21.49 1.99 0.29
N ARG A 155 -21.78 1.62 -0.97
CA ARG A 155 -23.13 1.25 -1.42
C ARG A 155 -23.64 -0.06 -0.82
N THR A 156 -22.76 -1.06 -0.74
CA THR A 156 -23.16 -2.44 -0.38
C THR A 156 -23.00 -2.73 1.11
N LEU A 157 -21.99 -2.15 1.77
CA LEU A 157 -21.63 -2.40 3.17
C LEU A 157 -21.89 -1.20 4.10
N GLY A 158 -22.30 -0.05 3.55
CA GLY A 158 -22.46 1.19 4.32
C GLY A 158 -21.13 1.74 4.83
N SER A 159 -21.12 2.43 5.98
CA SER A 159 -19.88 2.99 6.56
C SER A 159 -19.12 2.01 7.47
N GLY A 160 -19.77 0.91 7.89
CA GLY A 160 -19.22 -0.03 8.87
C GLY A 160 -18.00 -0.80 8.36
N PHE A 161 -17.87 -0.98 7.04
CA PHE A 161 -16.75 -1.71 6.45
C PHE A 161 -15.39 -1.09 6.78
N ILE A 162 -15.31 0.22 7.05
CA ILE A 162 -14.06 0.87 7.41
C ILE A 162 -13.55 0.30 8.72
N GLU A 163 -14.40 0.30 9.75
CA GLU A 163 -14.05 -0.25 11.06
C GLU A 163 -13.74 -1.75 10.97
N GLU A 164 -14.55 -2.51 10.25
CA GLU A 164 -14.36 -3.95 10.11
C GLU A 164 -13.06 -4.31 9.37
N ALA A 165 -12.71 -3.55 8.33
CA ALA A 165 -11.44 -3.74 7.62
C ALA A 165 -10.23 -3.51 8.53
N PHE A 166 -10.25 -2.44 9.35
CA PHE A 166 -9.18 -2.19 10.33
C PHE A 166 -9.12 -3.27 11.41
N ARG A 167 -10.26 -3.75 11.91
CA ARG A 167 -10.32 -4.86 12.88
C ARG A 167 -9.75 -6.16 12.30
N THR A 168 -10.12 -6.48 11.07
CA THR A 168 -9.65 -7.66 10.33
C THR A 168 -8.14 -7.58 10.09
N ALA A 169 -7.64 -6.44 9.59
CA ALA A 169 -6.21 -6.23 9.34
C ALA A 169 -5.39 -6.37 10.64
N HIS A 170 -5.84 -5.75 11.74
CA HIS A 170 -5.18 -5.85 13.04
C HIS A 170 -5.18 -7.29 13.58
N ALA A 171 -6.26 -8.05 13.41
CA ALA A 171 -6.32 -9.44 13.83
C ALA A 171 -5.34 -10.33 13.04
N ALA A 172 -5.17 -10.06 11.74
CA ALA A 172 -4.28 -10.82 10.87
C ALA A 172 -2.79 -10.56 11.15
N ASP A 173 -2.39 -9.29 11.28
CA ASP A 173 -1.04 -8.88 11.68
C ASP A 173 -1.06 -7.70 12.66
N PRO A 174 -1.01 -7.96 14.00
CA PRO A 174 -1.04 -6.90 15.01
C PRO A 174 0.20 -5.99 15.05
N ASN A 175 1.27 -6.34 14.34
CA ASN A 175 2.55 -5.62 14.38
C ASN A 175 2.76 -4.66 13.20
N ALA A 176 1.85 -4.71 12.21
CA ALA A 176 1.84 -3.82 11.05
C ALA A 176 0.84 -2.67 11.21
#